data_AF-A0A4Q2XME8-F1
#
_entry.id   AF-A0A4Q2XME8-F1
#
_cell.length_a   1.000
_cell.length_b   1.000
_cell.length_c   1.000
_cell.angle_alpha   90.00
_cell.angle_beta   90.00
_cell.angle_gamma   90.00
#
_symmetry.space_group_name_H-M   'P 1'
#
loop_
_entity.id
_entity.type
_entity.pdbx_description
1 polymer ?
#
loop_
_entity_poly.entity_id
_entity_poly.type
_entity_poly.pdbx_seq_one_letter_code
_entity_poly.pdbx_strand_id
1 'polypeptide(L)'
;MGWKLGKGRSSALLLAGGWMVISSPLHGQEPLEEIRKTAATQVEEAELGTLFKEAELSTRYFAALDALEKKLAAEGNLDLIVRLREEREAIKESGAPTAHADKELVALREKYLAARKVIRDELAAANAKVA
;
A
#
# COMPACT_ATOMS: atom_id res chain seq x y z
N MET A 1 -70.61 -4.21 -14.54
CA MET A 1 -71.61 -4.71 -13.56
C MET A 1 -70.88 -5.60 -12.56
N GLY A 2 -71.04 -5.33 -11.25
CA GLY A 2 -70.66 -6.30 -10.21
C GLY A 2 -69.82 -5.75 -9.06
N TRP A 3 -70.33 -4.77 -8.32
CA TRP A 3 -69.87 -4.48 -6.96
C TRP A 3 -70.61 -5.40 -5.98
N LYS A 4 -69.91 -6.11 -5.11
CA LYS A 4 -70.49 -6.70 -3.90
C LYS A 4 -69.71 -6.24 -2.67
N LEU A 5 -70.29 -5.24 -2.01
CA LEU A 5 -69.93 -4.75 -0.68
C LEU A 5 -70.45 -5.74 0.37
N GLY A 6 -69.54 -6.39 1.09
CA GLY A 6 -69.83 -7.13 2.31
C GLY A 6 -69.76 -6.20 3.52
N LYS A 7 -70.93 -5.86 4.08
CA LYS A 7 -71.09 -5.18 5.36
C LYS A 7 -70.63 -6.08 6.50
N GLY A 8 -69.79 -5.54 7.38
CA GLY A 8 -69.52 -6.09 8.70
C GLY A 8 -69.05 -4.95 9.62
N ARG A 9 -69.99 -4.30 10.30
CA ARG A 9 -69.72 -3.37 11.40
C ARG A 9 -69.74 -4.18 12.69
N SER A 10 -68.65 -4.16 13.45
CA SER A 10 -68.67 -4.26 14.91
C SER A 10 -67.51 -3.45 15.49
N SER A 11 -67.91 -2.35 16.13
CA SER A 11 -67.33 -1.59 17.25
C SER A 11 -66.16 -2.28 17.98
N ALA A 12 -64.97 -1.68 18.04
CA ALA A 12 -64.54 -0.69 19.03
C ALA A 12 -64.30 -1.27 20.45
N LEU A 13 -63.02 -1.43 20.80
CA LEU A 13 -62.45 -1.38 22.16
C LEU A 13 -60.94 -1.10 21.99
N LEU A 14 -60.53 0.16 22.03
CA LEU A 14 -59.94 0.86 23.19
C LEU A 14 -58.56 0.34 23.62
N LEU A 15 -57.54 1.11 23.22
CA LEU A 15 -56.45 1.65 24.04
C LEU A 15 -55.88 0.76 25.17
N ALA A 16 -54.73 0.16 24.89
CA ALA A 16 -53.60 0.07 25.83
C ALA A 16 -52.36 -0.10 24.94
N GLY A 17 -51.48 0.89 24.85
CA GLY A 17 -50.39 0.97 25.82
C GLY A 17 -49.20 0.21 25.25
N GLY A 18 -48.30 0.93 24.58
CA GLY A 18 -47.06 0.35 24.06
C GLY A 18 -46.61 0.94 22.73
N TRP A 19 -46.28 2.23 22.70
CA TRP A 19 -45.12 2.61 21.89
C TRP A 19 -43.91 1.92 22.54
N MET A 20 -43.67 0.65 22.19
CA MET A 20 -42.34 0.09 22.33
C MET A 20 -41.49 0.81 21.29
N VAL A 21 -40.89 1.91 21.75
CA VAL A 21 -39.58 2.33 21.31
C VAL A 21 -38.68 1.12 21.52
N ILE A 22 -38.56 0.25 20.51
CA ILE A 22 -37.41 -0.63 20.41
C ILE A 22 -36.29 0.25 19.87
N SER A 23 -35.80 1.11 20.75
CA SER A 23 -34.41 1.47 20.78
C SER A 23 -33.65 0.19 21.10
N SER A 24 -33.24 -0.53 20.06
CA SER A 24 -32.08 -1.42 20.18
C SER A 24 -30.84 -0.55 19.95
N PRO A 25 -30.06 -0.21 20.98
CA PRO A 25 -28.70 0.21 20.77
C PRO A 25 -27.82 -1.05 20.60
N LEU A 26 -26.73 -0.91 19.84
CA LEU A 26 -25.53 -1.77 19.92
C LEU A 26 -25.62 -3.21 19.39
N HIS A 27 -25.67 -3.43 18.07
CA HIS A 27 -25.01 -4.59 17.42
C HIS A 27 -24.48 -4.28 16.00
N GLY A 28 -24.46 -3.01 15.58
CA GLY A 28 -23.99 -2.60 14.25
C GLY A 28 -22.49 -2.30 14.14
N GLN A 29 -21.72 -2.44 15.21
CA GLN A 29 -20.29 -2.09 15.23
C GLN A 29 -19.34 -3.29 15.16
N GLU A 30 -19.75 -4.50 15.54
CA GLU A 30 -18.90 -5.70 15.47
C GLU A 30 -18.40 -6.03 14.04
N PRO A 31 -19.25 -6.04 12.98
CA PRO A 31 -18.76 -6.36 11.64
C PRO A 31 -17.84 -5.27 11.06
N LEU A 32 -18.05 -4.00 11.42
CA LEU A 32 -17.20 -2.89 10.96
C LEU A 32 -15.83 -2.89 11.65
N GLU A 33 -15.79 -3.21 12.95
CA GLU A 33 -14.54 -3.35 13.70
C GLU A 33 -13.74 -4.58 13.25
N GLU A 34 -14.39 -5.69 12.90
CA GLU A 34 -13.73 -6.85 12.29
C GLU A 34 -13.14 -6.50 10.91
N ILE A 35 -13.91 -5.84 10.04
CA ILE A 35 -13.44 -5.38 8.71
C ILE A 35 -12.23 -4.45 8.86
N ARG A 36 -12.27 -3.51 9.81
CA ARG A 36 -11.14 -2.60 10.09
C ARG A 36 -9.90 -3.34 10.57
N LYS A 37 -10.05 -4.32 11.46
CA LYS A 37 -8.93 -5.13 11.96
C LYS A 37 -8.29 -5.97 10.84
N THR A 38 -9.10 -6.59 9.99
CA THR A 38 -8.61 -7.36 8.83
C THR A 38 -7.93 -6.45 7.80
N ALA A 39 -8.47 -5.26 7.55
CA ALA A 39 -7.86 -4.28 6.65
C ALA A 39 -6.52 -3.76 7.21
N ALA A 40 -6.45 -3.48 8.52
CA ALA A 40 -5.22 -3.05 9.19
C ALA A 40 -4.12 -4.11 9.13
N THR A 41 -4.46 -5.38 9.39
CA THR A 41 -3.48 -6.50 9.27
C THR A 41 -2.98 -6.67 7.83
N GLN A 42 -3.82 -6.50 6.82
CA GLN A 42 -3.40 -6.54 5.41
C GLN A 42 -2.46 -5.38 5.04
N VAL A 43 -2.65 -4.19 5.64
CA VAL A 43 -1.74 -3.05 5.44
C VAL A 43 -0.39 -3.34 6.11
N GLU A 44 -0.38 -3.84 7.34
CA GLU A 44 0.87 -4.22 8.03
C GLU A 44 1.64 -5.31 7.25
N GLU A 45 0.95 -6.31 6.70
CA GLU A 45 1.56 -7.31 5.82
C GLU A 45 2.13 -6.69 4.54
N ALA A 46 1.41 -5.75 3.92
CA ALA A 46 1.87 -5.04 2.73
C ALA A 46 3.09 -4.14 3.03
N GLU A 47 3.11 -3.48 4.19
CA GLU A 47 4.24 -2.68 4.67
C GLU A 47 5.48 -3.55 4.89
N LEU A 48 5.36 -4.66 5.63
CA LEU A 48 6.46 -5.60 5.84
C LEU A 48 6.96 -6.19 4.51
N GLY A 49 6.04 -6.60 3.63
CA GLY A 49 6.38 -7.09 2.30
C GLY A 49 7.12 -6.05 1.46
N THR A 50 6.72 -4.78 1.55
CA THR A 50 7.40 -3.66 0.87
C THR A 50 8.81 -3.46 1.41
N LEU A 51 9.02 -3.50 2.73
CA LEU A 51 10.35 -3.39 3.34
C LEU A 51 11.30 -4.49 2.85
N PHE A 52 10.82 -5.74 2.77
CA PHE A 52 11.62 -6.84 2.20
C PHE A 52 11.96 -6.62 0.74
N LYS A 53 10.99 -6.18 -0.09
CA LYS A 53 11.23 -5.87 -1.50
C LYS A 53 12.23 -4.73 -1.67
N GLU A 54 12.16 -3.67 -0.85
CA GLU A 54 13.12 -2.56 -0.89
C GLU A 54 14.53 -3.01 -0.47
N ALA A 55 14.64 -3.86 0.57
CA ALA A 55 15.92 -4.42 1.01
C ALA A 55 16.55 -5.37 -0.02
N GLU A 56 15.72 -6.18 -0.69
CA GLU A 56 16.19 -7.04 -1.78
C GLU A 56 16.63 -6.20 -2.99
N LEU A 57 15.87 -5.17 -3.34
CA LEU A 57 16.20 -4.26 -4.44
C LEU A 57 17.52 -3.52 -4.17
N SER A 58 17.75 -3.01 -2.96
CA SER A 58 19.00 -2.34 -2.60
C SER A 58 20.19 -3.29 -2.67
N THR A 59 20.03 -4.53 -2.19
CA THR A 59 21.06 -5.58 -2.27
C THR A 59 21.43 -5.89 -3.73
N ARG A 60 20.42 -6.09 -4.59
CA ARG A 60 20.63 -6.33 -6.03
C ARG A 60 21.30 -5.13 -6.70
N TYR A 61 20.93 -3.91 -6.31
CA TYR A 61 21.54 -2.70 -6.85
C TYR A 61 23.01 -2.58 -6.45
N PHE A 62 23.35 -2.80 -5.18
CA PHE A 62 24.74 -2.79 -4.74
C PHE A 62 25.59 -3.85 -5.43
N ALA A 63 25.05 -5.05 -5.65
CA ALA A 63 25.75 -6.09 -6.42
C ALA A 63 26.02 -5.65 -7.87
N ALA A 64 25.09 -4.93 -8.50
CA ALA A 64 25.28 -4.39 -9.84
C ALA A 64 26.35 -3.28 -9.87
N LEU A 65 26.36 -2.41 -8.86
CA LEU A 65 27.40 -1.39 -8.70
C LEU A 65 28.77 -2.02 -8.43
N ASP A 66 28.87 -3.05 -7.60
CA ASP A 66 30.12 -3.79 -7.37
C ASP A 66 30.65 -4.45 -8.66
N ALA A 67 29.75 -5.01 -9.48
CA ALA A 67 30.12 -5.59 -10.77
C ALA A 67 30.62 -4.53 -11.75
N LEU A 68 30.01 -3.34 -11.74
CA LEU A 68 30.43 -2.20 -12.56
C LEU A 68 31.80 -1.67 -12.09
N GLU A 69 32.00 -1.48 -10.78
CA GLU A 69 33.27 -1.04 -10.21
C GLU A 69 34.44 -1.96 -10.62
N LYS A 70 34.24 -3.28 -10.58
CA LYS A 70 35.25 -4.26 -11.02
C LYS A 70 35.61 -4.13 -12.50
N LYS A 71 34.62 -3.86 -13.37
CA LYS A 71 34.86 -3.63 -14.81
C LYS A 71 35.65 -2.35 -15.04
N LEU A 72 35.21 -1.26 -14.40
CA LEU A 72 35.87 0.04 -14.51
C LEU A 72 37.30 0.04 -13.97
N ALA A 73 37.55 -0.76 -12.92
CA ALA A 73 38.90 -0.96 -12.39
C ALA A 73 39.82 -1.65 -13.40
N ALA A 74 39.30 -2.61 -14.16
CA ALA A 74 40.04 -3.27 -15.24
C ALA A 74 40.30 -2.33 -16.44
N GLU A 75 39.41 -1.37 -16.68
CA GLU A 75 39.50 -0.38 -17.75
C GLU A 75 40.31 0.88 -17.35
N GLY A 76 40.66 1.02 -16.06
CA GLY A 76 41.39 2.17 -15.53
C GLY A 76 40.56 3.46 -15.40
N ASN A 77 39.23 3.36 -15.41
CA ASN A 77 38.34 4.52 -15.36
C ASN A 77 38.05 4.96 -13.91
N LEU A 78 39.05 5.60 -13.28
CA LEU A 78 39.02 6.00 -11.88
C LEU A 78 37.94 7.03 -11.56
N ASP A 79 37.65 7.97 -12.47
CA ASP A 79 36.65 9.02 -12.24
C ASP A 79 35.24 8.43 -12.07
N LEU A 80 34.89 7.44 -12.89
CA LEU A 80 33.59 6.78 -12.80
C LEU A 80 33.47 5.91 -11.55
N ILE A 81 34.58 5.31 -11.09
CA ILE A 81 34.63 4.56 -9.82
C ILE A 81 34.33 5.48 -8.62
N VAL A 82 34.87 6.70 -8.61
CA VAL A 82 34.59 7.67 -7.53
C VAL A 82 33.09 7.99 -7.47
N ARG A 83 32.49 8.33 -8.62
CA ARG A 83 31.04 8.62 -8.71
C ARG A 83 30.16 7.43 -8.35
N LEU A 84 30.60 6.21 -8.68
CA LEU A 84 29.92 4.98 -8.29
C LEU A 84 29.91 4.81 -6.77
N ARG A 85 31.04 5.08 -6.10
CA ARG A 85 31.14 5.03 -4.64
C ARG A 85 30.29 6.12 -3.97
N GLU A 86 30.29 7.33 -4.52
CA GLU A 86 29.38 8.40 -4.08
C GLU A 86 27.92 7.97 -4.18
N GLU A 87 27.52 7.30 -5.26
CA GLU A 87 26.16 6.77 -5.39
C GLU A 87 25.83 5.68 -4.37
N ARG A 88 26.79 4.81 -4.05
CA ARG A 88 26.58 3.79 -3.01
C ARG A 88 26.33 4.42 -1.66
N GLU A 89 27.14 5.40 -1.28
CA GLU A 89 27.00 6.08 0.01
C GLU A 89 25.69 6.87 0.06
N ALA A 90 25.30 7.56 -1.01
CA ALA A 90 24.02 8.26 -1.08
C ALA A 90 22.82 7.33 -0.83
N ILE A 91 22.85 6.10 -1.38
CA ILE A 91 21.79 5.11 -1.16
C ILE A 91 21.82 4.53 0.24
N LYS A 92 23.01 4.33 0.84
CA LYS A 92 23.10 3.87 2.24
C LYS A 92 22.56 4.90 3.21
N GLU A 93 22.85 6.18 2.99
CA GLU A 93 22.47 7.27 3.89
C GLU A 93 21.00 7.69 3.72
N SER A 94 20.56 7.86 2.47
CA SER A 94 19.27 8.47 2.15
C SER A 94 18.29 7.54 1.45
N GLY A 95 18.76 6.37 0.99
CA GLY A 95 17.99 5.49 0.11
C GLY A 95 17.76 6.08 -1.28
N ALA A 96 18.42 7.18 -1.66
CA ALA A 96 18.27 7.82 -2.96
C ALA A 96 19.61 7.82 -3.73
N PRO A 97 19.58 7.54 -5.04
CA PRO A 97 20.78 7.63 -5.87
C PRO A 97 21.17 9.10 -6.13
N THR A 98 22.40 9.31 -6.58
CA THR A 98 22.90 10.65 -6.98
C THR A 98 22.39 11.06 -8.36
N ALA A 99 22.80 12.24 -8.83
CA ALA A 99 22.39 12.81 -10.12
C ALA A 99 23.49 12.76 -11.20
N HIS A 100 24.52 11.90 -11.05
CA HIS A 100 25.59 11.82 -12.06
C HIS A 100 25.04 11.41 -13.43
N ALA A 101 25.50 12.04 -14.49
CA ALA A 101 25.02 11.83 -15.86
C ALA A 101 25.78 10.70 -16.61
N ASP A 102 26.59 9.92 -15.90
CA ASP A 102 27.38 8.85 -16.49
C ASP A 102 26.49 7.74 -17.04
N LYS A 103 26.60 7.47 -18.35
CA LYS A 103 25.68 6.59 -19.08
C LYS A 103 25.48 5.22 -18.43
N GLU A 104 26.57 4.59 -17.99
CA GLU A 104 26.51 3.25 -17.38
C GLU A 104 25.83 3.26 -16.01
N LEU A 105 26.05 4.34 -15.26
CA LEU A 105 25.50 4.57 -13.94
C LEU A 105 24.00 4.94 -14.03
N VAL A 106 23.64 5.81 -14.98
CA VAL A 106 22.26 6.18 -15.31
C VAL A 106 21.44 4.93 -15.69
N ALA A 107 21.98 4.05 -16.53
CA ALA A 107 21.27 2.84 -16.95
C ALA A 107 20.95 1.88 -15.78
N LEU A 108 21.84 1.80 -14.78
CA LEU A 108 21.57 1.05 -13.55
C LEU A 108 20.53 1.79 -12.69
N ARG A 109 20.71 3.10 -12.52
CA ARG A 109 19.85 3.95 -11.69
C ARG A 109 18.40 3.97 -12.17
N GLU A 110 18.16 4.08 -13.47
CA GLU A 110 16.82 4.06 -14.05
C GLU A 110 16.08 2.77 -13.71
N LYS A 111 16.77 1.62 -13.79
CA LYS A 111 16.19 0.32 -13.41
C LYS A 111 15.85 0.27 -11.92
N TYR A 112 16.75 0.79 -11.08
CA TYR A 112 16.53 0.86 -9.64
C TYR A 112 15.33 1.75 -9.29
N LEU A 113 15.27 2.96 -9.86
CA LEU A 113 14.19 3.92 -9.63
C LEU A 113 12.84 3.40 -10.14
N ALA A 114 12.81 2.76 -11.31
CA ALA A 114 11.61 2.15 -11.86
C ALA A 114 11.08 1.04 -10.95
N ALA A 115 11.95 0.12 -10.51
CA ALA A 115 11.57 -0.96 -9.59
C ALA A 115 11.09 -0.42 -8.23
N ARG A 116 11.79 0.59 -7.69
CA ARG A 116 11.40 1.22 -6.42
C ARG A 116 10.07 1.93 -6.52
N LYS A 117 9.77 2.58 -7.65
CA LYS A 117 8.47 3.21 -7.90
C LYS A 117 7.35 2.17 -7.86
N VAL A 118 7.52 1.02 -8.51
CA VAL A 118 6.52 -0.07 -8.50
C VAL A 118 6.24 -0.54 -7.06
N ILE A 119 7.29 -0.76 -6.25
CA ILE A 119 7.14 -1.17 -4.85
C ILE A 119 6.34 -0.14 -4.04
N ARG A 120 6.62 1.15 -4.23
CA ARG A 120 5.89 2.24 -3.54
C ARG A 120 4.45 2.38 -4.01
N ASP A 121 4.20 2.21 -5.31
CA ASP A 121 2.86 2.26 -5.88
C ASP A 121 1.99 1.10 -5.34
N GLU A 122 2.57 -0.09 -5.15
CA GLU A 122 1.90 -1.24 -4.51
C GLU A 122 1.50 -0.93 -3.06
N LEU A 123 2.40 -0.31 -2.28
CA LEU A 123 2.10 0.09 -0.90
C LEU A 123 1.02 1.18 -0.84
N ALA A 124 1.10 2.19 -1.71
CA ALA A 124 0.09 3.23 -1.80
C ALA A 124 -1.29 2.65 -2.16
N ALA A 125 -1.34 1.67 -3.06
CA ALA A 125 -2.56 0.96 -3.43
C ALA A 125 -3.12 0.10 -2.27
N ALA A 126 -2.28 -0.45 -1.41
CA ALA A 126 -2.72 -1.14 -0.20
C ALA A 126 -3.33 -0.16 0.82
N ASN A 127 -2.64 0.96 1.08
CA ASN A 127 -3.11 2.00 2.00
C ASN A 127 -4.44 2.63 1.58
N ALA A 128 -4.63 2.86 0.27
CA ALA A 128 -5.86 3.43 -0.28
C ALA A 128 -7.10 2.53 -0.10
N LYS A 129 -6.94 1.23 0.22
CA LYS A 129 -8.08 0.34 0.51
C LYS A 129 -8.63 0.50 1.92
N VAL A 130 -7.87 1.16 2.80
CA VAL A 130 -8.17 1.28 4.24
C VAL A 130 -8.53 2.71 4.64
N ALA A 131 -8.08 3.71 3.88
CA ALA A 131 -8.44 5.12 4.02
C ALA A 131 -9.90 5.41 3.58
#